data_AF-A0A093G4Z9-F1
#
_entry.id   AF-A0A093G4Z9-F1
#
_cell.length_a   1.000
_cell.length_b   1.000
_cell.length_c   1.000
_cell.angle_alpha   90.00
_cell.angle_beta   90.00
_cell.angle_gamma   90.00
#
_symmetry.space_group_name_H-M   'P 1'
#
loop_
_entity.id
_entity.type
_entity.pdbx_description
1 polymer ?
#
loop_
_entity_poly.entity_id
_entity_poly.type
_entity_poly.pdbx_seq_one_letter_code
_entity_poly.pdbx_strand_id
1 'polypeptide(L)'
;FPQAVTLNCAHSFCSYCISEWTKRKVECPICRQEIKSKTRSLVLDNCIDRMVEKLDVETKELRLSLTRERKGEREIMVQVALDDFSQSFPRSFS
;
A
#
# COMPACT_ATOMS: atom_id res chain seq x y z
N PHE A 1 4.94 7.19 -1.79
CA PHE A 1 5.14 6.55 -3.09
C PHE A 1 4.03 5.54 -3.27
N PRO A 2 3.05 5.77 -4.17
CA PRO A 2 2.00 4.78 -4.39
C PRO A 2 2.62 3.56 -5.06
N GLN A 3 2.86 2.50 -4.28
CA GLN A 3 3.37 1.24 -4.79
C GLN A 3 2.27 0.59 -5.63
N ALA A 4 2.45 0.52 -6.95
CA ALA A 4 1.55 -0.17 -7.86
C ALA A 4 1.69 -1.69 -7.68
N VAL A 5 0.55 -2.35 -7.51
CA VAL A 5 0.43 -3.79 -7.32
C VAL A 5 -0.49 -4.34 -8.38
N THR A 6 -0.01 -5.33 -9.13
CA THR A 6 -0.76 -6.07 -10.13
C THR A 6 -1.22 -7.40 -9.53
N LEU A 7 -2.50 -7.71 -9.70
CA LEU A 7 -3.11 -8.96 -9.25
C LEU A 7 -2.87 -10.10 -10.27
N ASN A 8 -3.16 -11.35 -9.88
CA ASN A 8 -3.15 -12.50 -10.79
C ASN A 8 -4.10 -12.35 -12.00
N CYS A 9 -5.11 -11.49 -11.91
CA CYS A 9 -6.00 -11.15 -13.01
C CYS A 9 -5.53 -9.97 -13.87
N ALA A 10 -4.26 -9.58 -13.75
CA ALA A 10 -3.60 -8.47 -14.46
C ALA A 10 -4.13 -7.05 -14.15
N HIS A 11 -5.11 -6.89 -13.27
CA HIS A 11 -5.55 -5.58 -12.81
C HIS A 11 -4.57 -4.97 -11.81
N SER A 12 -4.29 -3.67 -11.99
CA SER A 12 -3.30 -2.96 -11.19
C SER A 12 -3.95 -1.89 -10.31
N PHE A 13 -3.55 -1.84 -9.04
CA PHE A 13 -4.07 -0.93 -8.03
C PHE A 13 -2.94 -0.36 -7.18
N CYS A 14 -3.23 0.68 -6.40
CA CYS A 14 -2.31 1.13 -5.36
C CYS A 14 -2.25 0.10 -4.21
N SER A 15 -1.06 -0.16 -3.67
CA SER A 15 -0.85 -1.17 -2.61
C SER A 15 -1.73 -0.91 -1.39
N TYR A 16 -1.87 0.35 -0.98
CA TYR A 16 -2.75 0.72 0.12
C TYR A 16 -4.22 0.40 -0.20
N CYS A 17 -4.68 0.81 -1.38
CA CYS A 17 -6.04 0.67 -1.86
C CYS A 17 -6.46 -0.81 -1.88
N ILE A 18 -5.60 -1.67 -2.44
CA ILE A 18 -5.90 -3.09 -2.53
C ILE A 18 -5.79 -3.79 -1.18
N SER A 19 -4.90 -3.33 -0.29
CA SER A 19 -4.82 -3.84 1.07
C SER A 19 -6.09 -3.53 1.86
N GLU A 20 -6.56 -2.28 1.83
CA GLU A 20 -7.83 -1.87 2.46
C GLU A 20 -9.03 -2.65 1.91
N TRP A 21 -9.08 -2.85 0.60
CA TRP A 21 -10.13 -3.67 -0.02
C TRP A 21 -10.11 -5.11 0.48
N THR A 22 -8.92 -5.74 0.52
CA THR A 22 -8.78 -7.14 0.94
C THR A 22 -9.09 -7.39 2.42
N LYS A 23 -9.14 -6.35 3.27
CA LYS A 23 -9.67 -6.48 4.63
C LYS A 23 -11.16 -6.87 4.65
N ARG A 24 -11.90 -6.50 3.60
CA ARG A 24 -13.34 -6.77 3.47
C ARG A 24 -13.62 -7.95 2.55
N LYS A 25 -12.98 -7.99 1.36
CA LYS A 25 -13.21 -9.02 0.35
C LYS A 25 -11.93 -9.38 -0.40
N VAL A 26 -11.65 -10.68 -0.52
CA VAL A 26 -10.46 -11.20 -1.23
C VAL A 26 -10.76 -11.45 -2.72
N GLU A 27 -11.39 -10.48 -3.36
CA GLU A 27 -11.76 -10.52 -4.78
C GLU A 27 -11.28 -9.27 -5.50
N CYS A 28 -10.95 -9.38 -6.78
CA CYS A 28 -10.58 -8.23 -7.60
C CYS A 28 -11.75 -7.23 -7.68
N PRO A 29 -11.56 -5.93 -7.37
CA PRO A 29 -12.63 -4.93 -7.46
C PRO A 29 -13.25 -4.78 -8.86
N ILE A 30 -12.50 -5.13 -9.91
CA ILE A 30 -12.90 -4.92 -11.31
C ILE A 30 -13.57 -6.19 -11.86
N CYS A 31 -12.87 -7.32 -11.83
CA CYS A 31 -13.34 -8.56 -12.45
C CYS A 31 -13.89 -9.60 -11.48
N ARG A 32 -13.87 -9.33 -10.16
CA ARG A 32 -14.33 -10.22 -9.08
C ARG A 32 -13.61 -11.58 -9.00
N GLN A 33 -12.52 -11.75 -9.75
CA GLN A 33 -11.69 -12.94 -9.63
C GLN A 33 -10.98 -12.96 -8.27
N GLU A 34 -10.91 -14.13 -7.66
CA GLU A 34 -10.20 -14.34 -6.39
C GLU A 34 -8.73 -13.89 -6.49
N ILE A 35 -8.27 -13.19 -5.45
CA ILE A 35 -6.90 -12.67 -5.37
C ILE A 35 -5.99 -13.77 -4.82
N LYS A 36 -5.15 -14.32 -5.68
CA LYS A 36 -4.16 -15.36 -5.33
C LYS A 36 -2.75 -14.81 -5.19
N SER A 37 -2.42 -13.78 -5.95
CA SER A 37 -1.11 -13.13 -5.89
C SER A 37 -1.21 -11.62 -6.06
N LYS A 38 -0.22 -10.93 -5.49
CA LYS A 38 -0.03 -9.49 -5.53
C LYS A 38 1.44 -9.22 -5.88
N THR A 39 1.70 -8.70 -7.07
CA THR A 39 3.06 -8.44 -7.56
C THR A 39 3.29 -6.94 -7.70
N ARG A 40 4.34 -6.42 -7.08
CA ARG A 40 4.70 -5.00 -7.24
C ARG A 40 5.28 -4.76 -8.64
N SER A 41 4.81 -3.70 -9.31
CA SER A 41 5.29 -3.34 -10.64
C SER A 41 6.13 -2.04 -10.59
N LEU A 42 7.45 -2.20 -10.63
CA LEU A 42 8.40 -1.07 -10.69
C LEU A 42 8.23 -0.22 -11.95
N VAL A 43 7.80 -0.85 -13.06
CA VAL A 43 7.57 -0.15 -14.33
C VAL A 43 6.40 0.80 -14.19
N LEU A 44 5.28 0.34 -13.60
CA LEU A 44 4.11 1.21 -13.37
C LEU A 44 4.45 2.35 -12.41
N ASP A 45 5.20 2.05 -11.36
CA ASP A 45 5.69 3.04 -10.41
C ASP A 45 6.46 4.19 -11.11
N ASN A 46 7.48 3.84 -11.91
CA ASN A 46 8.27 4.82 -12.66
C ASN A 46 7.46 5.59 -13.70
N CYS A 47 6.52 4.91 -14.37
CA CYS A 47 5.64 5.55 -15.35
C CYS A 47 4.72 6.58 -14.69
N ILE A 48 4.13 6.25 -13.54
CA ILE A 48 3.24 7.16 -12.80
C ILE A 48 4.03 8.41 -12.36
N ASP A 49 5.26 8.26 -11.89
CA ASP A 49 6.05 9.41 -11.47
C ASP A 49 6.39 10.33 -12.64
N ARG A 50 6.80 9.77 -13.79
CA ARG A 50 7.02 10.55 -15.02
C ARG A 50 5.76 11.22 -15.55
N MET A 51 4.59 10.61 -15.38
CA MET A 51 3.32 11.23 -15.74
C MET A 51 3.01 12.42 -14.83
N VAL A 52 3.20 12.24 -13.52
CA VAL A 52 2.97 13.29 -12.52
C VAL A 52 3.93 14.47 -12.68
N GLU A 53 5.18 14.23 -13.07
CA GLU A 53 6.15 15.29 -13.36
C GLU A 53 5.66 16.30 -14.41
N LYS A 54 4.75 15.89 -15.29
CA LYS A 54 4.17 16.74 -16.34
C LYS A 54 2.87 17.44 -15.94
N LEU A 55 2.33 17.16 -14.75
CA LEU A 55 1.12 17.81 -14.23
C LEU A 55 1.44 19.16 -13.57
N ASP A 56 0.39 19.94 -13.33
CA ASP A 56 0.44 21.21 -12.59
C ASP A 56 0.93 21.03 -11.14
N VAL A 57 1.36 22.14 -10.56
CA VAL A 57 1.96 22.16 -9.20
C VAL A 57 0.95 21.73 -8.14
N GLU A 58 -0.31 22.13 -8.27
CA GLU A 58 -1.39 21.78 -7.33
C GLU A 58 -1.62 20.26 -7.29
N THR A 59 -1.69 19.61 -8.45
CA THR A 59 -1.86 18.15 -8.56
C THR A 59 -0.65 17.39 -8.01
N LYS A 60 0.56 17.93 -8.18
CA LYS A 60 1.78 17.38 -7.58
C LYS A 60 1.75 17.48 -6.05
N GLU A 61 1.37 18.63 -5.51
CA GLU A 61 1.26 18.85 -4.06
C GLU A 61 0.19 17.96 -3.43
N LEU A 62 -0.97 17.82 -4.06
CA LEU A 62 -2.02 16.89 -3.63
C LEU A 62 -1.53 15.43 -3.60
N ARG A 63 -0.74 15.00 -4.58
CA ARG A 63 -0.15 13.66 -4.56
C ARG A 63 0.86 13.50 -3.41
N LEU A 64 1.64 14.54 -3.11
CA LEU A 64 2.63 14.52 -2.03
C LEU A 64 1.98 14.47 -0.65
N SER A 65 0.90 15.22 -0.42
CA SER A 65 0.15 15.19 0.85
C SER A 65 -0.45 13.81 1.10
N LEU A 66 -1.20 13.27 0.14
CA LEU A 66 -1.79 11.92 0.22
C LEU A 66 -0.73 10.82 0.40
N THR A 67 0.44 11.00 -0.22
CA THR A 67 1.56 10.08 -0.05
C THR A 67 2.12 10.12 1.36
N ARG A 68 2.24 11.32 1.95
CA ARG A 68 2.79 11.53 3.29
C ARG A 68 1.86 10.97 4.35
N GLU A 69 0.56 11.23 4.24
CA GLU A 69 -0.47 10.69 5.14
C GLU A 69 -0.41 9.16 5.18
N ARG A 70 -0.43 8.51 4.02
CA ARG A 70 -0.36 7.03 3.92
C ARG A 70 0.96 6.44 4.43
N LYS A 71 2.06 7.20 4.41
CA LYS A 71 3.35 6.78 4.98
C LYS A 71 3.31 6.85 6.52
N GLY A 72 2.72 7.91 7.07
CA GLY A 72 2.51 8.07 8.50
C GLY A 72 1.62 6.98 9.10
N GLU A 73 0.50 6.66 8.45
CA GLU A 73 -0.39 5.55 8.88
C GLU A 73 0.33 4.20 8.91
N ARG A 74 1.17 3.93 7.92
CA ARG A 74 1.96 2.69 7.85
C ARG A 74 3.03 2.63 8.93
N GLU A 75 3.70 3.74 9.23
CA GLU A 75 4.73 3.82 10.29
C GLU A 75 4.10 3.64 11.68
N ILE A 76 2.94 4.25 11.94
CA ILE A 76 2.19 4.05 13.19
C ILE A 76 1.77 2.58 13.33
N MET A 77 1.24 1.95 12.27
CA MET A 77 0.83 0.55 12.32
C MET A 77 2.01 -0.41 12.56
N VAL A 78 3.19 -0.10 12.01
CA VAL A 78 4.43 -0.87 12.27
C VAL A 78 4.89 -0.69 13.72
N GLN A 79 4.86 0.54 14.25
CA GLN A 79 5.24 0.79 15.65
C GLN A 79 4.31 0.05 16.62
N VAL A 80 2.98 0.13 16.41
CA VAL A 80 1.99 -0.59 17.22
C VAL A 80 2.23 -2.11 17.18
N ALA A 81 2.55 -2.68 16.01
CA ALA A 81 2.85 -4.11 15.89
C ALA A 81 4.17 -4.52 16.59
N LEU A 82 5.18 -3.65 16.59
CA LEU A 82 6.44 -3.88 17.31
C LEU A 82 6.25 -3.77 18.82
N ASP A 83 5.44 -2.82 19.28
CA ASP A 83 5.15 -2.62 20.70
C ASP A 83 4.35 -3.81 21.26
N ASP A 84 3.39 -4.36 20.51
CA ASP A 84 2.64 -5.58 20.88
C ASP A 84 3.55 -6.83 20.99
N PHE A 85 4.52 -6.96 20.09
CA PHE A 85 5.52 -8.04 20.16
C PHE A 85 6.44 -7.90 21.39
N SER A 86 6.74 -6.68 21.83
CA SER A 86 7.55 -6.44 23.02
C SER A 86 6.83 -6.76 24.33
N GLN A 87 5.49 -6.72 24.35
CA GLN A 87 4.64 -7.02 25.51
C GLN A 87 4.30 -8.50 25.64
N SER A 88 4.50 -9.29 24.57
CA SER A 88 4.18 -10.73 24.53
C SER A 88 5.35 -11.65 24.92
N PHE A 89 6.53 -11.11 25.27
CA PHE A 89 7.57 -11.89 25.94
C PHE A 89 7.41 -11.80 27.46
N PRO A 90 6.89 -12.84 28.14
CA PRO A 90 7.05 -12.93 29.58
C PRO A 90 8.54 -13.02 29.88
N ARG A 91 9.06 -12.07 30.67
CA ARG A 91 10.37 -12.21 31.31
C ARG A 91 10.28 -13.36 32.32
N SER A 92 10.53 -14.58 31.88
CA SER A 92 10.73 -15.73 32.77
C SER A 92 12.04 -16.43 32.42
N PHE A 93 13.12 -15.97 33.04
CA PHE A 93 14.38 -16.66 33.32
C PHE A 93 15.15 -15.67 34.20
N SER A 94 15.48 -15.92 35.47
CA SER A 94 15.56 -17.11 36.32
C SER A 94 15.43 -16.67 37.77
#